data_AF-A0A2V9XE24-F1
#
_entry.id   AF-A0A2V9XE24-F1
#
_cell.length_a   1.000
_cell.length_b   1.000
_cell.length_c   1.000
_cell.angle_alpha   90.00
_cell.angle_beta   90.00
_cell.angle_gamma   90.00
#
_symmetry.space_group_name_H-M   'P 1'
#
loop_
_entity.id
_entity.type
_entity.pdbx_description
1 polymer ?
#
loop_
_entity_poly.entity_id
_entity_poly.type
_entity_poly.pdbx_seq_one_letter_code
_entity_poly.pdbx_strand_id
1 'polypeptide(L)' 'MPSDEWIKTLADGRRVKFTYQGLLDEGVFITAQVEGNKVVYSIVLTNAKTPLSREEVESHFEG' A
#
# COMPACT_ATOMS: atom_id res chain seq x y z
N MET A 1 10.15 -8.52 9.80
CA MET A 1 9.93 -7.91 8.48
C MET A 1 9.27 -6.57 8.69
N PRO A 2 9.63 -5.52 7.95
CA PRO A 2 9.02 -4.21 8.13
C PRO A 2 7.55 -4.27 7.70
N SER A 3 6.66 -3.73 8.52
CA SER A 3 5.24 -3.57 8.22
C SER A 3 4.79 -2.19 8.67
N ASP A 4 3.97 -1.52 7.88
CA ASP A 4 3.37 -0.24 8.21
C ASP A 4 1.93 -0.18 7.70
N GLU A 5 1.09 0.55 8.40
CA GLU A 5 -0.31 0.78 8.03
C GLU A 5 -0.69 2.22 8.32
N TRP A 6 -1.30 2.88 7.34
CA TRP A 6 -1.76 4.26 7.52
C TRP A 6 -3.03 4.51 6.74
N ILE A 7 -3.72 5.60 7.13
CA ILE A 7 -4.93 6.07 6.44
C ILE A 7 -4.61 7.44 5.84
N LYS A 8 -4.91 7.60 4.55
CA LYS A 8 -4.87 8.89 3.86
C LYS A 8 -6.27 9.27 3.42
N THR A 9 -6.65 10.51 3.66
CA THR A 9 -7.84 11.11 3.05
C THR A 9 -7.45 11.65 1.68
N LEU A 10 -8.05 11.11 0.62
CA LEU A 10 -7.86 11.59 -0.74
C LEU A 10 -8.58 12.94 -0.94
N ALA A 11 -8.23 13.65 -2.02
CA ALA A 11 -8.81 14.95 -2.34
C ALA A 11 -10.34 14.91 -2.53
N ASP A 12 -10.90 13.76 -2.91
CA ASP A 12 -12.33 13.53 -3.05
C ASP A 12 -13.05 13.16 -1.73
N GLY A 13 -12.33 13.19 -0.61
CA GLY A 13 -12.85 12.87 0.72
C GLY A 13 -12.87 11.38 1.07
N ARG A 14 -12.52 10.47 0.13
CA ARG A 14 -12.40 9.05 0.44
C ARG A 14 -11.23 8.81 1.39
N ARG A 15 -11.46 8.02 2.43
CA ARG A 15 -10.41 7.55 3.34
C ARG A 15 -9.92 6.20 2.84
N VAL A 16 -8.63 6.10 2.56
CA VAL A 16 -7.98 4.89 2.05
C VAL A 16 -6.99 4.39 3.08
N LYS A 17 -7.17 3.14 3.50
CA LYS A 17 -6.22 2.40 4.30
C LYS A 17 -5.18 1.77 3.38
N PHE A 18 -3.92 2.11 3.59
CA PHE A 18 -2.78 1.48 2.94
C PHE A 18 -2.11 0.52 3.91
N THR A 19 -1.66 -0.62 3.39
CA THR A 19 -0.81 -1.55 4.13
C THR A 19 0.47 -1.77 3.34
N TYR A 20 1.60 -1.77 4.02
CA TYR A 20 2.91 -2.16 3.52
C TYR A 20 3.43 -3.32 4.36
N GLN A 21 3.90 -4.37 3.70
CA GLN A 21 4.53 -5.52 4.34
C GLN A 21 5.69 -6.02 3.49
N GLY A 22 6.91 -5.98 4.05
CA GLY A 22 8.05 -6.66 3.45
C GLY A 22 7.87 -8.18 3.47
N LEU A 23 8.26 -8.86 2.39
CA LEU A 23 8.25 -10.31 2.23
C LEU A 23 9.67 -10.90 2.29
N LEU A 24 9.78 -12.23 2.29
CA LEU A 24 11.07 -12.92 2.11
C LEU A 24 11.53 -12.67 0.66
N ASP A 25 12.83 -12.75 0.40
CA ASP A 25 13.41 -12.64 -0.95
C ASP A 25 13.14 -11.29 -1.66
N GLU A 26 13.33 -10.17 -0.96
CA GLU A 26 13.23 -8.80 -1.51
C GLU A 26 11.86 -8.44 -2.12
N GLY A 27 10.82 -9.20 -1.76
CA GLY A 27 9.45 -8.92 -2.13
C GLY A 27 8.78 -7.88 -1.21
N VAL A 28 7.76 -7.19 -1.73
CA VAL A 28 6.88 -6.34 -0.94
C VAL A 28 5.43 -6.63 -1.29
N PHE A 29 4.59 -6.77 -0.27
CA PHE A 29 3.15 -6.81 -0.36
C PHE A 29 2.58 -5.46 0.05
N ILE A 30 1.82 -4.83 -0.85
CA ILE A 30 1.12 -3.57 -0.58
C ILE A 30 -0.37 -3.71 -0.86
N THR A 31 -1.19 -3.00 -0.09
CA THR A 31 -2.64 -2.95 -0.30
C THR A 31 -3.18 -1.53 -0.22
N ALA A 32 -4.32 -1.32 -0.88
CA ALA A 32 -5.16 -0.14 -0.72
C ALA A 32 -6.62 -0.57 -0.56
N GLN A 33 -7.27 -0.06 0.49
CA GLN A 33 -8.69 -0.30 0.78
C GLN A 33 -9.39 1.02 1.08
N VAL A 34 -10.41 1.35 0.30
CA VAL A 34 -11.32 2.46 0.63
C VAL A 34 -12.17 2.05 1.83
N GLU A 35 -12.22 2.90 2.86
CA GLU A 35 -13.01 2.66 4.07
C GLU A 35 -14.48 2.42 3.73
N GLY A 36 -15.08 1.40 4.36
CA GLY A 36 -16.45 0.97 4.08
C GLY A 36 -16.62 0.13 2.80
N ASN A 37 -15.57 -0.01 1.98
CA ASN A 37 -15.62 -0.85 0.80
C ASN A 37 -15.13 -2.28 1.09
N LYS A 38 -15.80 -3.28 0.49
CA LYS A 38 -15.44 -4.70 0.64
C LYS A 38 -14.25 -5.11 -0.22
N VAL A 39 -13.93 -4.32 -1.25
CA VAL A 39 -12.86 -4.61 -2.20
C VAL A 39 -11.54 -4.06 -1.68
N VAL A 40 -10.49 -4.87 -1.79
CA VAL A 40 -9.10 -4.51 -1.49
C VAL A 40 -8.29 -4.71 -2.76
N TYR A 41 -7.53 -3.69 -3.15
CA TYR A 41 -6.54 -3.82 -4.21
C TYR A 41 -5.22 -4.23 -3.58
N SER A 42 -4.57 -5.27 -4.11
CA SER A 42 -3.29 -5.77 -3.63
C SER A 42 -2.29 -5.90 -4.76
N ILE A 43 -1.04 -5.58 -4.47
CA ILE A 43 0.08 -5.67 -5.41
C ILE A 43 1.24 -6.38 -4.70
N VAL A 44 1.86 -7.33 -5.39
CA VAL A 44 3.11 -7.96 -4.97
C VAL A 44 4.21 -7.45 -5.89
N LEU A 45 5.19 -6.76 -5.31
CA LEU A 45 6.36 -6.27 -6.02
C LEU A 45 7.53 -7.22 -5.74
N THR A 46 8.14 -7.77 -6.78
CA THR A 46 9.37 -8.57 -6.69
C THR A 46 10.59 -7.69 -6.91
N ASN A 47 11.64 -7.84 -6.09
CA ASN A 47 12.89 -7.06 -6.16
C ASN A 47 12.68 -5.55 -5.97
N ALA A 48 11.79 -5.15 -5.05
CA ALA A 48 11.61 -3.73 -4.75
C ALA A 48 12.82 -3.21 -3.96
N LYS A 49 13.24 -1.96 -4.20
CA LYS A 49 14.25 -1.30 -3.34
C LYS A 49 13.61 -1.03 -1.97
N THR A 50 13.70 -2.00 -1.07
CA THR A 50 13.11 -1.89 0.27
C THR A 50 13.99 -1.05 1.21
N PRO A 51 13.38 -0.30 2.15
CA PRO A 51 11.94 -0.09 2.31
C PRO A 51 11.38 0.97 1.35
N LEU A 52 10.15 0.76 0.88
CA LEU A 52 9.41 1.79 0.13
C LEU A 52 8.90 2.86 1.10
N SER A 53 8.92 4.11 0.66
CA SER A 53 8.23 5.23 1.32
C SER A 53 6.72 5.12 1.18
N ARG A 54 5.97 5.86 2.01
CA ARG A 54 4.50 5.87 1.94
C ARG A 54 4.02 6.43 0.61
N GLU A 55 4.70 7.47 0.13
CA GLU A 55 4.44 8.11 -1.15
C GLU A 55 4.64 7.14 -2.33
N GLU A 56 5.70 6.31 -2.30
CA GLU A 56 5.91 5.27 -3.30
C GLU A 56 4.79 4.23 -3.26
N VAL A 57 4.39 3.75 -2.07
CA VAL A 57 3.27 2.81 -1.92
C VAL A 57 1.97 3.39 -2.46
N GLU A 58 1.67 4.65 -2.16
CA GLU A 58 0.46 5.33 -2.65
C GLU A 58 0.46 5.45 -4.19
N SER A 59 1.60 5.78 -4.80
CA SER A 59 1.73 5.95 -6.25
C SER A 59 1.42 4.67 -7.05
N HIS A 60 1.60 3.48 -6.46
CA HIS A 60 1.24 2.21 -7.11
C HIS A 60 -0.27 2.02 -7.31
N PHE A 61 -1.09 2.81 -6.62
CA PHE A 61 -2.55 2.79 -6.72
C PHE A 61 -3.10 4.05 -7.41
N GLU A 62 -2.24 4.95 -7.86
CA GLU A 62 -2.61 6.08 -8.71
C GLU A 62 -2.68 5.59 -10.17
N GLY A 63 -3.83 5.80 -10.81
CA GLY A 63 -4.10 5.43 -12.20
C GLY A 63 -5.05 6.41 -12.85
#